data_AF-A0A3C1H953-F1
#
_entry.id   AF-A0A3C1H953-F1
#
_cell.length_a   1.000
_cell.length_b   1.000
_cell.length_c   1.000
_cell.angle_alpha   90.00
_cell.angle_beta   90.00
_cell.angle_gamma   90.00
#
_symmetry.space_group_name_H-M   'P 1'
#
loop_
_entity.id
_entity.type
_entity.pdbx_description
1 polymer ?
#
loop_
_entity_poly.entity_id
_entity_poly.type
_entity_poly.pdbx_seq_one_letter_code
_entity_poly.pdbx_strand_id
1 'polypeptide(L)'
;GRFADARERPLRFAAGLGHLAARTPGVSYLPVAVEYPFWEERLPEILVAFGHPFQPPSGIEADEATRVLEDRLAATQDRLAAYSLARDSGAFERLLHGGAGQGGIYDLWR
;
A
#
# COMPACT_ATOMS: atom_id res chain seq x y z
N GLY A 1 -17.39 -9.25 -2.26
CA GLY A 1 -15.98 -9.22 -2.71
C GLY A 1 -15.52 -10.64 -2.96
N ARG A 2 -14.39 -10.82 -3.66
CA ARG A 2 -13.72 -12.12 -3.81
C ARG A 2 -12.35 -12.07 -3.16
N PHE A 3 -11.78 -13.22 -2.83
CA PHE A 3 -10.34 -13.31 -2.58
C PHE A 3 -9.59 -13.07 -3.90
N ALA A 4 -8.59 -12.22 -3.86
CA ALA A 4 -7.75 -11.86 -4.99
C ALA A 4 -6.30 -11.75 -4.53
N ASP A 5 -5.36 -12.12 -5.41
CA ASP A 5 -3.95 -11.86 -5.16
C ASP A 5 -3.69 -10.35 -5.26
N ALA A 6 -2.92 -9.79 -4.33
CA ALA A 6 -2.62 -8.35 -4.30
C ALA A 6 -1.84 -7.86 -5.53
N ARG A 7 -1.22 -8.78 -6.28
CA ARG A 7 -0.47 -8.51 -7.51
C ARG A 7 -1.32 -8.61 -8.76
N GLU A 8 -2.58 -9.05 -8.66
CA GLU A 8 -3.46 -9.15 -9.81
C GLU A 8 -3.69 -7.75 -10.41
N ARG A 9 -3.62 -7.66 -11.75
CA ARG A 9 -3.83 -6.44 -12.52
C ARG A 9 -4.77 -6.71 -13.71
N PRO A 10 -5.67 -5.77 -14.08
CA PRO A 10 -5.93 -4.51 -13.39
C PRO A 10 -6.58 -4.73 -12.02
N LEU A 11 -6.40 -3.77 -11.10
CA LEU A 11 -7.08 -3.81 -9.82
C LEU A 11 -8.60 -3.74 -10.06
N ARG A 12 -9.37 -4.55 -9.34
CA ARG A 12 -10.84 -4.52 -9.42
C ARG A 12 -11.43 -4.49 -8.02
N PHE A 13 -11.95 -3.34 -7.62
CA PHE A 13 -12.65 -3.18 -6.36
C PHE A 13 -13.99 -3.91 -6.35
N ALA A 14 -14.44 -4.25 -5.14
CA ALA A 14 -15.85 -4.51 -4.94
C ALA A 14 -16.64 -3.22 -5.19
N ALA A 15 -17.87 -3.36 -5.72
CA ALA A 15 -18.74 -2.22 -5.95
C ALA A 15 -18.97 -1.39 -4.67
N GLY A 16 -19.15 -0.08 -4.83
CA GLY A 16 -19.53 0.84 -3.75
C GLY A 16 -18.57 2.00 -3.51
N LEU A 17 -17.26 1.80 -3.66
CA LEU A 17 -16.26 2.86 -3.43
C LEU A 17 -16.42 4.03 -4.42
N GLY A 18 -16.64 3.74 -5.71
CA GLY A 18 -16.93 4.78 -6.69
C GLY A 18 -18.24 5.53 -6.43
N HIS A 19 -19.28 4.83 -5.97
CA HIS A 19 -20.54 5.48 -5.56
C HIS A 19 -20.35 6.40 -4.34
N LEU A 20 -19.52 5.99 -3.38
CA LEU A 20 -19.19 6.83 -2.22
C LEU A 20 -18.47 8.11 -2.66
N ALA A 21 -17.49 7.99 -3.56
CA ALA A 21 -16.77 9.11 -4.13
C ALA A 21 -17.67 10.06 -4.92
N ALA A 22 -18.53 9.52 -5.79
CA ALA A 22 -19.48 10.32 -6.58
C ALA A 22 -20.47 11.11 -5.71
N ARG A 23 -20.89 10.54 -4.58
CA ARG A 23 -21.91 11.12 -3.69
C ARG A 23 -21.36 12.02 -2.59
N THR A 24 -20.04 12.04 -2.39
CA THR A 24 -19.41 12.76 -1.29
C THR A 24 -18.33 13.72 -1.80
N PRO A 25 -18.72 14.77 -2.54
CA PRO A 25 -17.75 15.74 -3.05
C PRO A 25 -17.03 16.45 -1.90
N GLY A 26 -15.77 16.83 -2.14
CA GLY A 26 -14.93 17.47 -1.13
C GLY A 26 -14.25 16.53 -0.14
N VAL A 27 -14.45 15.21 -0.27
CA VAL A 27 -13.72 14.20 0.53
C VAL A 27 -12.38 13.87 -0.13
N SER A 28 -11.32 13.90 0.67
CA SER A 28 -9.99 13.46 0.25
C SER A 28 -9.83 11.96 0.45
N TYR A 29 -9.28 11.30 -0.57
CA TYR A 29 -8.91 9.90 -0.58
C TYR A 29 -7.39 9.79 -0.50
N LEU A 30 -6.89 8.85 0.30
CA LEU A 30 -5.47 8.55 0.44
C LEU A 30 -5.23 7.08 0.09
N PRO A 31 -4.52 6.78 -1.01
CA PRO A 31 -4.12 5.41 -1.31
C PRO A 31 -3.14 4.90 -0.25
N VAL A 32 -3.38 3.69 0.25
CA VAL A 32 -2.47 3.01 1.18
C VAL A 32 -2.23 1.61 0.68
N ALA A 33 -0.97 1.27 0.42
CA ALA A 33 -0.53 -0.08 0.11
C ALA A 33 0.25 -0.66 1.28
N VAL A 34 0.08 -1.95 1.54
CA VAL A 34 0.76 -2.67 2.62
C VAL A 34 1.30 -3.99 2.07
N GLU A 35 2.56 -4.31 2.39
CA GLU A 35 3.17 -5.60 2.10
C GLU A 35 3.78 -6.20 3.38
N TYR A 36 3.78 -7.54 3.44
CA TYR A 36 4.38 -8.32 4.52
C TYR A 36 5.49 -9.24 3.99
N PRO A 37 6.59 -8.69 3.43
CA PRO A 37 7.62 -9.52 2.83
C PRO A 37 8.50 -10.17 3.90
N PHE A 38 9.00 -11.36 3.59
CA PHE A 38 10.13 -11.94 4.30
C PHE A 38 11.41 -11.55 3.56
N TRP A 39 12.26 -10.76 4.22
CA TRP A 39 13.59 -10.41 3.73
C TRP A 39 14.63 -11.32 4.38
N GLU A 40 15.59 -10.76 5.13
CA GLU A 40 16.68 -11.52 5.76
C GLU A 40 16.40 -11.87 7.21
N GLU A 41 15.48 -11.14 7.85
CA GLU A 41 15.10 -11.36 9.24
C GLU A 41 14.17 -12.56 9.45
N ARG A 42 14.17 -13.08 10.68
CA ARG A 42 13.31 -14.22 11.07
C ARG A 42 11.81 -13.90 10.98
N LEU A 43 11.45 -12.64 11.20
CA LEU A 43 10.08 -12.16 11.15
C LEU A 43 9.86 -11.35 9.86
N PRO A 44 8.64 -11.35 9.31
CA PRO A 44 8.35 -10.53 8.14
C PRO A 44 8.45 -9.05 8.50
N GLU A 45 8.88 -8.26 7.53
CA GLU A 45 8.76 -6.81 7.59
C GLU A 45 7.31 -6.41 7.33
N ILE A 46 6.91 -5.24 7.84
CA ILE A 46 5.64 -4.60 7.48
C ILE A 46 5.98 -3.32 6.74
N LEU A 47 5.79 -3.32 5.42
CA LEU A 47 6.06 -2.16 4.59
C LEU A 47 4.74 -1.47 4.26
N VAL A 48 4.70 -0.15 4.44
CA VAL A 48 3.52 0.67 4.16
C VAL A 48 3.92 1.81 3.24
N ALA A 49 3.17 2.00 2.16
CA ALA A 49 3.30 3.15 1.28
C ALA A 49 2.01 3.96 1.26
N PHE A 50 2.16 5.26 1.48
CA PHE A 50 1.11 6.25 1.29
C PHE A 50 1.24 6.87 -0.10
N GLY A 51 0.16 6.87 -0.88
CA GLY A 51 0.05 7.62 -2.12
C GLY A 51 -0.14 9.12 -1.87
N HIS A 52 -0.39 9.87 -2.93
CA HIS A 52 -0.74 11.29 -2.80
C HIS A 52 -2.24 11.41 -2.50
N PRO A 53 -2.64 12.21 -1.49
CA PRO A 53 -4.04 12.54 -1.27
C PRO A 53 -4.65 13.17 -2.53
N PHE A 54 -5.89 12.81 -2.85
CA PHE A 54 -6.60 13.41 -3.97
C PHE A 54 -8.11 13.48 -3.70
N GLN A 55 -8.77 14.40 -4.37
CA GLN A 55 -10.23 14.55 -4.36
C GLN A 55 -10.73 14.29 -5.78
N PRO A 56 -11.62 13.29 -5.98
CA PRO A 56 -12.33 13.14 -7.24
C PRO A 56 -13.10 14.43 -7.58
N PRO A 57 -13.21 14.81 -8.86
CA PRO A 57 -14.02 15.95 -9.27
C PRO A 57 -15.47 15.83 -8.80
N SER A 58 -16.09 16.95 -8.46
CA SER A 58 -17.52 16.98 -8.15
C SER A 58 -18.33 16.56 -9.39
N GLY A 59 -19.32 15.69 -9.19
CA GLY A 59 -20.16 15.18 -10.28
C GLY A 59 -19.51 14.06 -11.12
N ILE A 60 -18.39 13.49 -10.68
CA ILE A 60 -17.81 12.30 -11.30
C ILE A 60 -18.80 11.12 -11.26
N GLU A 61 -18.90 10.39 -12.37
CA GLU A 61 -19.72 9.18 -12.44
C GLU A 61 -19.09 8.04 -11.61
N ALA A 62 -19.91 7.19 -11.00
CA ALA A 62 -19.43 6.19 -10.05
C ALA A 62 -18.41 5.20 -10.65
N ASP A 63 -18.58 4.81 -11.92
CA ASP A 63 -17.66 3.90 -12.62
C ASP A 63 -16.33 4.59 -12.98
N GLU A 64 -16.38 5.89 -13.26
CA GLU A 64 -15.16 6.68 -13.47
C GLU A 64 -14.43 6.91 -12.15
N ALA A 65 -15.16 7.23 -11.09
CA ALA A 65 -14.61 7.34 -9.75
C ALA A 65 -13.93 6.03 -9.32
N THR A 66 -14.57 4.88 -9.58
CA THR A 66 -13.97 3.56 -9.29
C THR A 66 -12.63 3.40 -10.00
N ARG A 67 -12.57 3.69 -11.31
CA ARG A 67 -11.33 3.60 -12.10
C ARG A 67 -10.24 4.52 -11.55
N VAL A 68 -10.56 5.77 -11.22
CA VAL A 68 -9.60 6.71 -10.63
C VAL A 68 -9.06 6.19 -9.29
N LEU A 69 -9.92 5.66 -8.42
CA LEU A 69 -9.48 5.09 -7.15
C LEU A 69 -8.58 3.86 -7.37
N GLU A 70 -8.93 2.99 -8.31
CA GLU A 70 -8.16 1.78 -8.67
C GLU A 70 -6.77 2.15 -9.20
N ASP A 71 -6.69 3.09 -10.15
CA ASP A 71 -5.42 3.54 -10.74
C ASP A 71 -4.50 4.17 -9.68
N ARG A 72 -5.05 4.99 -8.78
CA ARG A 72 -4.29 5.64 -7.70
C ARG A 72 -3.74 4.64 -6.69
N LEU A 73 -4.51 3.60 -6.37
CA LEU A 73 -4.03 2.53 -5.50
C LEU A 73 -3.01 1.64 -6.23
N ALA A 74 -3.25 1.27 -7.48
CA ALA A 74 -2.33 0.47 -8.28
C ALA A 74 -0.96 1.14 -8.39
N ALA A 75 -0.89 2.44 -8.70
CA ALA A 75 0.38 3.18 -8.73
C ALA A 75 1.10 3.18 -7.37
N THR A 76 0.35 3.23 -6.26
CA THR A 76 0.93 3.17 -4.91
C THR A 76 1.45 1.77 -4.59
N GLN A 77 0.73 0.73 -4.99
CA GLN A 77 1.15 -0.66 -4.87
C GLN A 77 2.39 -0.95 -5.71
N ASP A 78 2.44 -0.50 -6.96
CA ASP A 78 3.55 -0.75 -7.86
C ASP A 78 4.83 -0.08 -7.35
N ARG A 79 4.72 1.12 -6.78
CA ARG A 79 5.83 1.79 -6.11
C ARG A 79 6.29 1.02 -4.86
N LEU A 80 5.36 0.58 -4.00
CA LEU A 80 5.71 -0.22 -2.83
C LEU A 80 6.39 -1.53 -3.22
N ALA A 81 5.87 -2.20 -4.24
CA ALA A 81 6.43 -3.44 -4.76
C ALA A 81 7.87 -3.24 -5.27
N ALA A 82 8.16 -2.13 -5.96
CA ALA A 82 9.52 -1.82 -6.40
C ALA A 82 10.50 -1.67 -5.21
N TYR A 83 10.11 -0.96 -4.15
CA TYR A 83 10.94 -0.83 -2.94
C TYR A 83 11.02 -2.15 -2.15
N SER A 84 9.92 -2.89 -2.07
CA SER A 84 9.84 -4.20 -1.42
C SER A 84 10.80 -5.21 -2.07
N LEU A 85 10.85 -5.22 -3.41
CA LEU A 85 11.75 -6.06 -4.20
C LEU A 85 13.22 -5.65 -4.06
N ALA A 86 13.51 -4.36 -3.91
CA ALA A 86 14.88 -3.85 -3.72
C ALA A 86 15.48 -4.25 -2.36
N ARG A 87 14.64 -4.59 -1.37
CA ARG A 87 15.05 -4.97 0.00
C ARG A 87 15.91 -3.92 0.70
N ASP A 88 15.72 -2.65 0.35
CA ASP A 88 16.44 -1.54 0.95
C ASP A 88 15.61 -0.93 2.08
N SER A 89 15.94 -1.29 3.32
CA SER A 89 15.29 -0.72 4.51
C SER A 89 15.57 0.78 4.68
N GLY A 90 16.66 1.30 4.09
CA GLY A 90 17.01 2.72 4.10
C GLY A 90 16.08 3.59 3.24
N ALA A 91 15.34 2.98 2.31
CA ALA A 91 14.33 3.66 1.51
C ALA A 91 13.02 3.93 2.29
N PHE A 92 12.91 3.44 3.53
CA PHE A 92 11.72 3.58 4.38
C PHE A 92 12.00 4.39 5.65
N GLU A 93 11.00 5.16 6.07
CA GLU A 93 10.96 5.69 7.42
C GLU A 93 10.57 4.57 8.40
N ARG A 94 11.47 4.26 9.34
CA ARG A 94 11.25 3.19 10.32
C ARG A 94 10.41 3.68 11.49
N LEU A 95 9.12 3.33 11.48
CA LEU A 95 8.17 3.70 12.55
C LEU A 95 8.24 2.79 13.78
N LEU A 96 8.53 1.50 13.56
CA LEU A 96 8.65 0.48 14.60
C LEU A 96 9.90 -0.35 14.34
N HIS A 97 10.56 -0.78 15.42
CA HIS A 97 11.67 -1.71 15.35
C HIS A 97 11.28 -3.00 16.08
N GLY A 98 11.43 -4.15 15.43
CA GLY A 98 11.27 -5.43 16.08
C GLY A 98 12.35 -5.64 17.13
N GLY A 99 11.99 -6.18 18.29
CA GLY A 99 13.00 -6.63 19.25
C GLY A 99 13.84 -7.75 18.63
N ALA A 100 15.17 -7.60 18.65
CA ALA A 100 16.13 -8.49 18.00
C ALA A 100 15.74 -9.98 18.12
N GLY A 101 15.35 -10.58 17.00
CA GLY A 101 15.01 -12.00 16.94
C GLY A 101 16.28 -12.84 16.99
N GLN A 102 16.71 -13.27 18.18
CA GLN A 102 17.85 -14.18 18.38
C GLN A 102 19.17 -13.73 17.72
N GLY A 103 19.63 -12.52 18.03
CA GLY A 103 20.98 -12.05 17.70
C GLY A 103 21.69 -11.31 18.84
N GLY A 104 21.06 -11.20 20.02
CA GLY A 104 21.49 -10.33 21.14
C GLY A 104 22.81 -10.68 21.83
N ILE A 105 23.65 -11.53 21.22
CA ILE A 105 25.01 -11.82 21.69
C ILE A 105 26.03 -11.96 20.54
N TYR A 106 25.61 -12.03 19.27
CA TYR A 106 26.54 -12.23 18.14
C TYR A 106 26.87 -10.94 17.37
N ASP A 107 26.09 -9.87 17.51
CA ASP A 107 26.38 -8.57 16.87
C ASP A 107 27.41 -7.70 17.62
N LEU A 108 27.96 -8.18 18.74
CA LEU A 108 29.04 -7.46 19.45
C LEU A 108 30.44 -7.74 18.87
N TRP A 109 30.55 -8.61 17.86
CA TRP A 109 31.82 -8.95 17.21
C TRP A 109 31.66 -9.16 15.70
N ARG A 110 31.46 -8.06 14.95
CA ARG A 110 32.17 -7.86 13.68
C ARG A 110 32.29 -6.39 13.28
#